data_AF-A0A914ESG1-F1
#
_entry.id   AF-A0A914ESG1-F1
#
_cell.length_a   1.000
_cell.length_b   1.000
_cell.length_c   1.000
_cell.angle_alpha   90.00
_cell.angle_beta   90.00
_cell.angle_gamma   90.00
#
_symmetry.space_group_name_H-M   'P 1'
#
loop_
_entity.id
_entity.type
_entity.pdbx_description
1 polymer ?
#
loop_
_entity_poly.entity_id
_entity_poly.type
_entity_poly.pdbx_seq_one_letter_code
_entity_poly.pdbx_strand_id
1 'polypeptide(L)'
;MTTQTSDIAQLIEAMAKQHEAMVKQQQELIKALTLTTSKKPETEDKPPDEGTIVHERALKKLEPFHYDPTADSYFNGWIDRFQPVFSQDAASLNNEQKVLLLCQRLDQTVYDRLRRHLQPERPENCNFDDIIGALMKLFGNDRVLTASCILPTPNRR
;
A
#
# COMPACT_ATOMS: atom_id res chain seq x y z
N MET A 1 -7.95 54.39 49.49
CA MET A 1 -7.55 54.03 48.12
C MET A 1 -7.57 52.50 47.95
N THR A 2 -8.69 51.83 48.18
CA THR A 2 -8.78 50.34 48.13
C THR A 2 -9.86 49.80 47.20
N THR A 3 -10.72 50.68 46.66
CA THR A 3 -11.87 50.26 45.83
C THR A 3 -11.45 49.81 44.42
N GLN A 4 -10.34 50.32 43.88
CA GLN A 4 -9.95 50.07 42.49
C GLN A 4 -9.38 48.65 42.25
N THR A 5 -8.81 48.00 43.28
CA THR A 5 -8.23 46.66 43.15
C THR A 5 -9.29 45.55 43.17
N SER A 6 -10.44 45.80 43.82
CA SER A 6 -11.53 44.83 43.90
C SER A 6 -12.23 44.64 42.55
N ASP A 7 -12.42 45.70 41.77
CA ASP A 7 -13.03 45.65 40.44
C ASP A 7 -12.18 44.84 39.44
N ILE A 8 -10.85 44.99 39.50
CA ILE A 8 -9.92 44.27 38.62
C ILE A 8 -9.94 42.77 38.92
N ALA A 9 -9.98 42.40 40.21
CA ALA A 9 -10.06 40.99 40.62
C ALA A 9 -11.40 40.36 40.18
N GLN A 10 -12.52 41.08 40.32
CA GLN A 10 -13.82 40.60 39.88
C GLN A 10 -13.91 40.45 38.35
N LEU A 11 -13.25 41.33 37.58
CA LEU A 11 -13.23 41.23 36.12
C LEU A 11 -12.44 40.00 35.63
N ILE A 12 -11.31 39.69 36.27
CA ILE A 12 -10.51 38.51 35.94
C ILE A 12 -11.28 37.22 36.28
N GLU A 13 -11.94 37.18 37.42
CA GLU A 13 -12.76 36.04 37.82
C GLU A 13 -13.97 35.85 36.90
N ALA A 14 -14.64 36.94 36.52
CA ALA A 14 -15.76 36.90 35.58
C ALA A 14 -15.32 36.39 34.20
N MET A 15 -14.16 36.84 33.71
CA MET A 15 -13.61 36.40 32.42
C MET A 15 -13.14 34.94 32.45
N ALA A 16 -12.52 34.50 33.55
CA ALA A 16 -12.12 33.10 33.75
C ALA A 16 -13.35 32.18 33.80
N LYS A 17 -14.45 32.63 34.44
CA LYS A 17 -15.72 31.89 34.51
C LYS A 17 -16.39 31.79 33.15
N GLN A 18 -16.32 32.84 32.31
CA GLN A 18 -16.80 32.78 30.93
C GLN A 18 -15.96 31.83 30.07
N HIS A 19 -14.62 31.87 30.20
CA HIS A 19 -13.73 30.96 29.50
C HIS A 19 -14.00 29.50 29.89
N GLU A 20 -14.16 29.20 31.18
CA GLU A 20 -14.43 27.84 31.66
C GLU A 20 -15.75 27.30 31.12
N ALA A 21 -16.81 28.12 31.10
CA ALA A 21 -18.10 27.73 30.52
C ALA A 21 -17.97 27.44 29.02
N MET A 22 -17.22 28.25 28.29
CA MET A 22 -16.96 28.03 26.86
C MET A 22 -16.17 26.74 26.62
N VAL A 23 -15.16 26.47 27.46
CA VAL A 23 -14.35 25.24 27.39
C VAL A 23 -15.20 24.00 27.71
N LYS A 24 -16.12 24.08 28.68
CA LYS A 24 -17.09 23.01 28.96
C LYS A 24 -17.99 22.74 27.76
N GLN A 25 -18.50 23.79 27.10
CA GLN A 25 -19.32 23.64 25.89
C GLN A 25 -18.56 22.95 24.74
N GLN A 26 -17.30 23.34 24.51
CA GLN A 26 -16.46 22.69 23.48
C GLN A 26 -16.18 21.22 23.82
N GLN A 27 -15.94 20.89 25.09
CA GLN A 27 -15.71 19.52 25.53
C GLN A 27 -16.94 18.62 25.30
N GLU A 28 -18.15 19.12 25.51
CA GLU A 28 -19.37 18.35 25.23
C GLU A 28 -19.55 18.06 23.74
N LEU A 29 -19.25 19.03 22.86
CA LEU A 29 -19.29 18.82 21.42
C LEU A 29 -18.27 17.76 20.97
N ILE A 30 -17.05 17.79 21.52
CA ILE A 30 -16.01 16.78 21.25
C ILE A 30 -16.45 15.39 21.73
N LYS A 31 -17.06 15.29 22.92
CA LYS A 31 -17.60 14.03 23.44
C LYS A 31 -18.74 13.49 22.57
N ALA A 32 -19.62 14.36 22.06
CA ALA A 32 -20.70 13.95 21.17
C ALA A 32 -20.16 13.45 19.81
N LEU A 33 -19.17 14.13 19.22
CA LEU A 33 -18.53 13.73 17.96
C LEU A 33 -17.76 12.40 18.07
N THR A 34 -17.11 12.15 19.21
CA THR A 34 -16.41 10.88 19.47
C THR A 34 -17.39 9.72 19.67
N LEU A 35 -18.54 9.96 20.32
CA LEU A 35 -19.59 8.94 20.49
C LEU A 35 -20.32 8.61 19.19
N THR A 36 -20.55 9.60 18.30
CA THR A 36 -21.26 9.37 17.03
C THR A 36 -20.39 8.71 15.95
N THR A 37 -19.07 8.64 16.13
CA THR A 37 -18.17 7.86 15.26
C THR A 37 -18.16 6.36 15.60
N SER A 38 -18.87 5.90 16.64
CA SER A 38 -18.87 4.49 17.08
C SER A 38 -19.93 3.60 16.41
N LYS A 39 -20.32 3.84 15.15
CA LYS A 39 -21.26 2.96 14.42
C LYS A 39 -20.71 2.41 13.10
N LYS A 40 -19.82 1.40 13.21
CA LYS A 40 -19.56 0.18 12.38
C LYS A 40 -19.40 0.33 10.83
N PRO A 41 -18.50 -0.39 10.10
CA PRO A 41 -17.79 -1.65 10.39
C PRO A 41 -16.26 -1.49 10.52
N GLU A 42 -15.58 -2.18 11.44
CA GLU A 42 -15.13 -3.58 11.27
C GLU A 42 -14.47 -3.85 9.90
N THR A 43 -13.40 -3.08 9.61
CA THR A 43 -12.20 -3.61 8.96
C THR A 43 -10.98 -2.95 9.61
N GLU A 44 -10.32 -3.71 10.49
CA GLU A 44 -8.92 -3.57 10.89
C GLU A 44 -8.47 -2.24 11.58
N ASP A 45 -8.77 -2.16 12.88
CA ASP A 45 -8.02 -1.35 13.84
C ASP A 45 -6.68 -2.05 14.14
N LYS A 46 -5.64 -1.62 13.44
CA LYS A 46 -4.28 -1.53 13.99
C LYS A 46 -3.87 -0.06 13.85
N PRO A 47 -3.11 0.54 14.79
CA PRO A 47 -2.40 1.78 14.49
C PRO A 47 -1.69 1.55 13.15
N PRO A 48 -1.66 2.53 12.22
CA PRO A 48 -1.03 2.31 10.93
C PRO A 48 0.41 1.90 11.23
N ASP A 49 0.65 0.60 11.12
CA ASP A 49 1.94 0.00 11.33
C ASP A 49 2.84 0.74 10.35
N GLU A 50 4.05 1.10 10.76
CA GLU A 50 4.98 1.76 9.85
C GLU A 50 5.04 0.99 8.51
N GLY A 51 4.87 -0.34 8.57
CA GLY A 51 4.68 -1.21 7.41
C GLY A 51 3.46 -0.88 6.54
N THR A 52 2.29 -0.58 7.08
CA THR A 52 1.09 -0.19 6.28
C THR A 52 1.29 1.13 5.55
N ILE A 53 1.87 2.14 6.23
CA ILE A 53 2.14 3.46 5.61
C ILE A 53 3.18 3.33 4.49
N VAL A 54 4.24 2.55 4.74
CA VAL A 54 5.28 2.26 3.75
C VAL A 54 4.72 1.46 2.58
N HIS A 55 3.85 0.47 2.85
CA HIS A 55 3.17 -0.31 1.82
C HIS A 55 2.31 0.57 0.92
N GLU A 56 1.45 1.44 1.45
CA GLU A 56 0.63 2.35 0.63
C GLU A 56 1.48 3.36 -0.15
N ARG A 57 2.56 3.88 0.44
CA ARG A 57 3.48 4.81 -0.24
C ARG A 57 4.17 4.14 -1.41
N ALA A 58 4.67 2.93 -1.21
CA ALA A 58 5.26 2.11 -2.26
C ALA A 58 4.21 1.86 -3.35
N LEU A 59 3.02 1.41 -2.96
CA LEU A 59 1.91 1.12 -3.86
C LEU A 59 1.57 2.31 -4.78
N LYS A 60 1.58 3.55 -4.26
CA LYS A 60 1.36 4.78 -5.06
C LYS A 60 2.46 5.06 -6.09
N LYS A 61 3.69 4.60 -5.85
CA LYS A 61 4.82 4.78 -6.78
C LYS A 61 4.85 3.72 -7.89
N LEU A 62 4.25 2.56 -7.65
CA LEU A 62 4.16 1.51 -8.66
C LEU A 62 2.99 1.78 -9.61
N GLU A 63 3.28 1.80 -10.91
CA GLU A 63 2.24 1.82 -11.95
C GLU A 63 1.59 0.44 -12.08
N PRO A 64 0.27 0.38 -12.35
CA PRO A 64 -0.40 -0.90 -12.57
C PRO A 64 0.20 -1.62 -13.78
N PHE A 65 0.49 -2.91 -13.61
CA PHE A 65 1.00 -3.75 -14.68
C PHE A 65 -0.16 -4.32 -15.49
N HIS A 66 -0.21 -3.93 -16.76
CA HIS A 66 -1.09 -4.53 -17.75
C HIS A 66 -0.26 -5.38 -18.71
N TYR A 67 -0.64 -6.66 -18.85
CA TYR A 67 -0.01 -7.54 -19.82
C TYR A 67 -0.61 -7.30 -21.20
N ASP A 68 0.21 -6.74 -22.09
CA ASP A 68 -0.16 -6.54 -23.48
C ASP A 68 0.92 -7.16 -24.41
N PRO A 69 0.60 -8.29 -25.09
CA PRO A 69 1.54 -8.95 -25.98
C PRO A 69 1.78 -8.18 -27.29
N THR A 70 0.93 -7.20 -27.61
CA THR A 70 1.04 -6.36 -28.81
C THR A 70 1.87 -5.10 -28.58
N ALA A 71 1.97 -4.63 -27.33
CA ALA A 71 2.77 -3.46 -26.94
C ALA A 71 4.14 -3.83 -26.33
N ASP A 72 4.61 -5.07 -26.49
CA ASP A 72 5.85 -5.61 -25.89
C ASP A 72 5.96 -5.33 -24.37
N SER A 73 4.81 -5.23 -23.69
CA SER A 73 4.72 -4.94 -22.26
C SER A 73 4.81 -6.23 -21.45
N TYR A 74 6.02 -6.78 -21.35
CA TYR A 74 6.32 -7.98 -20.57
C TYR A 74 6.65 -7.66 -19.12
N PHE A 75 6.44 -8.65 -18.25
CA PHE A 75 6.74 -8.53 -16.83
C PHE A 75 8.21 -8.19 -16.56
N ASN A 76 9.13 -8.67 -17.40
CA ASN A 76 10.57 -8.43 -17.25
C ASN A 76 10.95 -6.94 -17.28
N GLY A 77 10.38 -6.16 -18.19
CA GLY A 77 10.66 -4.72 -18.27
C GLY A 77 10.03 -3.92 -17.13
N TRP A 78 8.88 -4.38 -16.63
CA TRP A 78 8.21 -3.76 -15.49
C TRP A 78 8.97 -4.02 -14.20
N ILE A 79 9.36 -5.27 -13.93
CA ILE A 79 10.09 -5.61 -12.70
C ILE A 79 11.45 -4.93 -12.65
N ASP A 80 12.18 -4.82 -13.77
CA ASP A 80 13.46 -4.09 -13.83
C ASP A 80 13.30 -2.62 -13.43
N ARG A 81 12.26 -1.95 -13.94
CA ARG A 81 11.95 -0.55 -13.61
C ARG A 81 11.56 -0.36 -12.14
N PHE A 82 10.84 -1.30 -11.55
CA PHE A 82 10.32 -1.20 -10.18
C PHE A 82 11.13 -1.98 -9.13
N GLN A 83 12.18 -2.71 -9.53
CA GLN A 83 13.15 -3.38 -8.65
C GLN A 83 13.70 -2.45 -7.54
N PRO A 84 14.09 -1.19 -7.83
CA PRO A 84 14.53 -0.28 -6.78
C PRO A 84 13.42 0.07 -5.79
N VAL A 85 12.15 0.10 -6.21
CA VAL A 85 11.02 0.40 -5.32
C VAL A 85 10.79 -0.75 -4.33
N PHE A 86 10.88 -2.00 -4.79
CA PHE A 86 10.84 -3.16 -3.89
C PHE A 86 12.07 -3.24 -2.96
N SER A 87 13.22 -2.74 -3.41
CA SER A 87 14.45 -2.79 -2.61
C SER A 87 14.58 -1.63 -1.61
N GLN A 88 14.00 -0.47 -1.91
CA GLN A 88 14.08 0.73 -1.06
C GLN A 88 12.83 0.95 -0.23
N ASP A 89 11.65 0.99 -0.87
CA ASP A 89 10.39 1.20 -0.16
C ASP A 89 9.92 -0.11 0.51
N ALA A 90 10.08 -1.27 -0.14
CA ALA A 90 9.71 -2.54 0.48
C ALA A 90 10.86 -3.19 1.29
N ALA A 91 12.00 -2.52 1.49
CA ALA A 91 13.08 -3.04 2.35
C ALA A 91 12.61 -3.36 3.77
N SER A 92 11.73 -2.52 4.31
CA SER A 92 11.17 -2.68 5.66
C SER A 92 9.96 -3.63 5.71
N LEU A 93 9.48 -4.15 4.57
CA LEU A 93 8.29 -5.00 4.49
C LEU A 93 8.64 -6.49 4.47
N ASN A 94 7.78 -7.29 5.10
CA ASN A 94 7.83 -8.76 5.04
C ASN A 94 7.58 -9.27 3.62
N ASN A 95 8.02 -10.51 3.34
CA ASN A 95 7.82 -11.13 2.02
C ASN A 95 6.33 -11.21 1.63
N GLU A 96 5.45 -11.53 2.59
CA GLU A 96 3.99 -11.56 2.36
C GLU A 96 3.46 -10.20 1.91
N GLN A 97 3.94 -9.11 2.53
CA GLN A 97 3.54 -7.74 2.19
C GLN A 97 4.10 -7.32 0.82
N LYS A 98 5.32 -7.75 0.47
CA LYS A 98 5.88 -7.54 -0.88
C LYS A 98 5.06 -8.23 -1.96
N VAL A 99 4.62 -9.45 -1.68
CA VAL A 99 3.75 -10.22 -2.59
C VAL A 99 2.38 -9.59 -2.69
N LEU A 100 1.79 -9.15 -1.57
CA LEU A 100 0.52 -8.43 -1.57
C LEU A 100 0.59 -7.15 -2.40
N LEU A 101 1.67 -6.37 -2.23
CA LEU A 101 1.92 -5.16 -2.98
C LEU A 101 2.02 -5.43 -4.48
N LEU A 102 2.73 -6.50 -4.85
CA LEU A 102 2.85 -6.95 -6.22
C LEU A 102 1.47 -7.33 -6.76
N CYS A 103 0.74 -8.22 -6.08
CA CYS A 103 -0.60 -8.67 -6.48
C CYS A 103 -1.60 -7.51 -6.63
N GLN A 104 -1.53 -6.48 -5.79
CA GLN A 104 -2.37 -5.28 -5.90
C GLN A 104 -2.03 -4.39 -7.09
N ARG A 105 -0.82 -4.50 -7.65
CA ARG A 105 -0.39 -3.75 -8.84
C ARG A 105 -0.59 -4.53 -10.12
N LEU A 106 -0.77 -5.84 -10.05
CA LEU A 106 -1.11 -6.66 -11.20
C LEU A 106 -2.58 -6.43 -11.60
N ASP A 107 -2.85 -6.42 -12.91
CA ASP A 107 -4.22 -6.45 -13.42
C ASP A 107 -4.96 -7.72 -12.99
N GLN A 108 -6.29 -7.65 -12.88
CA GLN A 108 -7.14 -8.79 -12.51
C GLN A 108 -6.93 -10.00 -13.43
N THR A 109 -6.70 -9.77 -14.72
CA THR A 109 -6.43 -10.83 -15.70
C THR A 109 -5.11 -11.55 -15.42
N VAL A 110 -4.09 -10.79 -15.01
CA VAL A 110 -2.75 -11.28 -14.70
C VAL A 110 -2.77 -12.06 -13.39
N TYR A 111 -3.44 -11.51 -12.37
CA TYR A 111 -3.63 -12.15 -11.07
C TYR A 111 -4.38 -13.48 -11.18
N ASP A 112 -5.44 -13.56 -11.99
CA ASP A 112 -6.20 -14.80 -12.15
C ASP A 112 -5.36 -15.94 -12.77
N ARG A 113 -4.52 -15.63 -13.77
CA ARG A 113 -3.59 -16.60 -14.36
C ARG A 113 -2.52 -17.05 -13.37
N LEU A 114 -1.95 -16.11 -12.63
CA LEU A 114 -0.99 -16.41 -11.55
C LEU A 114 -1.63 -17.34 -10.51
N ARG A 115 -2.84 -17.00 -10.04
CA ARG A 115 -3.59 -17.81 -9.08
C ARG A 115 -3.90 -19.21 -9.60
N ARG A 116 -4.25 -19.35 -10.87
CA ARG A 116 -4.43 -20.67 -11.52
C ARG A 116 -3.13 -21.48 -11.56
N HIS A 117 -1.98 -20.83 -11.70
CA HIS A 117 -0.68 -21.49 -11.73
C HIS A 117 -0.20 -21.94 -10.34
N LEU A 118 -0.54 -21.18 -9.28
CA LEU A 118 -0.08 -21.42 -7.92
C LEU A 118 -0.93 -22.41 -7.11
N GLN A 119 -2.01 -22.95 -7.68
CA GLN A 119 -2.82 -23.96 -6.98
C GLN A 119 -1.97 -25.19 -6.59
N PRO A 120 -2.13 -25.73 -5.37
CA PRO A 120 -3.17 -25.49 -4.36
C PRO A 120 -2.90 -24.36 -3.35
N GLU A 121 -1.76 -23.68 -3.42
CA GLU A 121 -1.35 -22.66 -2.44
C GLU A 121 -1.90 -21.26 -2.79
N ARG A 122 -2.04 -20.40 -1.78
CA ARG A 122 -2.43 -18.99 -2.00
C ARG A 122 -1.21 -18.20 -2.44
N PRO A 123 -1.32 -17.29 -3.43
CA PRO A 123 -0.21 -16.44 -3.86
C PRO A 123 0.41 -15.66 -2.70
N GLU A 124 -0.41 -15.22 -1.75
CA GLU A 124 -0.02 -14.48 -0.55
C GLU A 124 0.90 -15.27 0.39
N ASN A 125 0.88 -16.60 0.31
CA ASN A 125 1.67 -17.51 1.15
C ASN A 125 2.97 -17.96 0.46
N CYS A 126 3.12 -17.66 -0.84
CA CYS A 126 4.30 -17.98 -1.59
C CYS A 126 5.39 -16.93 -1.38
N ASN A 127 6.65 -17.32 -1.56
CA ASN A 127 7.76 -16.39 -1.43
C ASN A 127 7.78 -15.40 -2.60
N PHE A 128 8.30 -14.19 -2.37
CA PHE A 128 8.35 -13.16 -3.41
C PHE A 128 9.10 -13.65 -4.66
N ASP A 129 10.23 -14.34 -4.47
CA ASP A 129 11.04 -14.87 -5.56
C ASP A 129 10.29 -15.91 -6.41
N ASP A 130 9.52 -16.81 -5.78
CA ASP A 130 8.69 -17.80 -6.47
C ASP A 130 7.58 -17.13 -7.30
N ILE A 131 6.94 -16.09 -6.76
CA ILE A 131 5.92 -15.32 -7.48
C ILE A 131 6.52 -14.59 -8.67
N ILE A 132 7.69 -13.97 -8.51
CA ILE A 132 8.43 -13.33 -9.60
C ILE A 132 8.79 -14.36 -10.68
N GLY A 133 9.29 -15.53 -10.29
CA GLY A 133 9.60 -16.62 -11.22
C GLY A 133 8.37 -17.12 -11.98
N ALA A 134 7.25 -17.31 -11.29
CA ALA A 134 5.98 -17.69 -11.92
C ALA A 134 5.48 -16.61 -12.89
N LEU A 135 5.56 -15.33 -12.52
CA LEU A 135 5.17 -14.21 -13.38
C LEU A 135 6.11 -14.07 -14.60
N MET A 136 7.42 -14.25 -14.42
CA MET A 136 8.38 -14.31 -15.54
C MET A 136 8.09 -15.48 -16.47
N LYS A 137 7.61 -16.61 -15.95
CA LYS A 137 7.25 -17.77 -16.79
C LYS A 137 5.93 -17.59 -17.55
N LEU A 138 4.96 -16.91 -16.94
CA LEU A 138 3.62 -16.70 -17.53
C LEU A 138 3.54 -15.47 -18.45
N PHE A 139 4.31 -14.43 -18.14
CA PHE A 139 4.24 -13.11 -18.76
C PHE A 139 5.61 -12.57 -19.20
N GLY A 140 6.66 -13.37 -19.07
CA GLY A 140 7.94 -13.08 -19.69
C GLY A 140 7.88 -13.26 -21.19
N ASN A 141 8.81 -12.61 -21.89
CA ASN A 141 8.90 -12.75 -23.33
C ASN A 141 9.42 -14.15 -23.67
N ASP A 142 8.57 -15.01 -24.23
CA ASP A 142 8.96 -16.36 -24.71
C ASP A 142 10.08 -16.31 -25.78
N ARG A 143 10.36 -15.13 -26.34
CA ARG A 143 11.48 -14.91 -27.28
C ARG A 143 12.86 -15.17 -26.69
N VAL A 144 13.06 -15.06 -25.37
CA VAL A 144 14.36 -15.47 -24.76
C VAL A 144 14.49 -16.97 -24.53
N LEU A 145 13.39 -17.74 -24.55
CA LEU A 145 13.44 -19.20 -24.53
C LEU A 145 13.63 -19.80 -25.93
N THR A 146 13.27 -19.06 -26.97
CA THR A 146 13.41 -19.50 -28.37
C THR A 146 14.66 -18.95 -29.08
N ALA A 147 15.32 -17.91 -28.54
CA ALA A 147 16.55 -17.37 -29.10
C ALA A 147 17.82 -18.22 -28.88
N SER A 148 17.73 -19.35 -28.15
CA SER A 148 18.81 -20.36 -28.09
C SER A 148 18.60 -21.54 -29.07
N CYS A 149 17.60 -21.44 -29.96
CA CYS A 149 17.36 -22.43 -31.01
C CYS A 149 17.29 -21.77 -32.39
N ILE A 150 18.26 -20.91 -32.73
CA ILE A 150 18.56 -20.56 -34.12
C ILE A 150 19.72 -21.45 -34.59
N LEU A 151 19.34 -22.60 -35.17
CA LEU A 151 20.01 -23.43 -36.19
C LEU A 151 21.55 -23.34 -36.34
N PRO A 152 22.25 -24.49 -36.37
CA PRO A 152 23.20 -24.78 -37.44
C PRO A 152 22.47 -25.49 -38.57
N THR A 153 22.40 -24.85 -39.72
CA THR A 153 22.05 -25.45 -41.00
C THR A 153 22.90 -26.71 -41.25
N PRO A 154 22.31 -27.88 -41.60
CA PRO A 154 23.11 -28.98 -42.10
C PRO A 154 23.60 -28.63 -43.51
N ASN A 155 24.92 -28.49 -43.58
CA ASN A 155 25.70 -28.21 -44.77
C ASN A 155 25.36 -29.20 -45.90
N ARG A 156 25.00 -28.64 -47.05
CA ARG A 156 24.84 -29.34 -48.33
C ARG A 156 26.21 -29.87 -48.77
N ARG A 157 26.40 -31.20 -48.75
CA ARG A 157 27.39 -31.90 -49.59
C ARG A 157 26.75 -33.11 -50.22
#